data_AF-A0AAN7UPB2-F1
#
_entry.id   AF-A0AAN7UPB2-F1
#
_cell.length_a   1.000
_cell.length_b   1.000
_cell.length_c   1.000
_cell.angle_alpha   90.00
_cell.angle_beta   90.00
_cell.angle_gamma   90.00
#
_symmetry.space_group_name_H-M   'P 1'
#
loop_
_entity.id
_entity.type
_entity.pdbx_description
1 polymer ?
#
loop_
_entity_poly.entity_id
_entity_poly.type
_entity_poly.pdbx_seq_one_letter_code
_entity_poly.pdbx_strand_id
1 'polypeptide(L)'
;MPSIEVGTLGGGTILEPQSAMLDMLGVRGSHPTNPGDNARRLARIIGGAVLAGELSLCSALAAGHLVRAHMAHNRSQPPTRSGTPAPSTGTMTPSSLAMTTKN
;
A
#
# COMPACT_ATOMS: atom_id res chain seq x y z
N MET A 1 12.94 21.55 -11.28
CA MET A 1 13.57 21.41 -9.96
C MET A 1 15.08 21.61 -10.10
N PRO A 2 15.58 22.86 -9.97
CA PRO A 2 16.99 23.20 -10.22
C PRO A 2 17.95 22.81 -9.08
N SER A 3 17.42 22.61 -7.88
CA SER A 3 18.17 22.35 -6.64
C SER A 3 17.70 21.03 -6.03
N ILE A 4 18.21 19.90 -6.53
CA ILE A 4 17.96 18.57 -5.97
C ILE A 4 19.22 18.11 -5.25
N GLU A 5 19.24 18.20 -3.92
CA GLU A 5 20.35 17.70 -3.09
C GLU A 5 20.19 16.20 -2.84
N VAL A 6 20.92 15.39 -3.61
CA VAL A 6 20.86 13.92 -3.50
C VAL A 6 22.23 13.29 -3.61
N GLY A 7 22.38 12.12 -2.98
CA GLY A 7 23.59 11.32 -3.00
C GLY A 7 23.28 9.83 -3.04
N THR A 8 24.23 9.05 -3.54
CA THR A 8 24.14 7.57 -3.63
C THR A 8 25.13 6.85 -2.72
N LEU A 9 25.85 7.62 -1.90
CA LEU A 9 26.90 7.21 -0.97
C LEU A 9 26.84 8.14 0.24
N GLY A 10 27.15 7.60 1.42
CA GLY A 10 27.26 8.35 2.67
C GLY A 10 25.95 8.45 3.46
N GLY A 11 26.07 8.86 4.73
CA GLY A 11 24.92 9.01 5.62
C GLY A 11 24.03 7.77 5.67
N GLY A 12 22.73 7.94 5.46
CA GLY A 12 21.74 6.86 5.50
C GLY A 12 21.80 5.89 4.31
N THR A 13 22.55 6.16 3.24
CA THR A 13 22.57 5.28 2.05
C THR A 13 23.28 3.96 2.31
N ILE A 14 24.05 3.85 3.40
CA ILE A 14 24.77 2.63 3.80
C ILE A 14 23.88 1.62 4.52
N LEU A 15 22.71 2.06 5.00
CA LEU A 15 21.76 1.22 5.72
C LEU A 15 21.11 0.24 4.75
N GLU A 16 20.90 -1.00 5.19
CA GLU A 16 20.49 -2.12 4.33
C GLU A 16 19.21 -1.84 3.52
N PRO A 17 18.09 -1.35 4.10
CA PRO A 17 16.89 -1.09 3.31
C PRO A 17 17.10 -0.01 2.24
N GLN A 18 17.80 1.07 2.58
CA GLN A 18 18.07 2.19 1.69
C GLN A 18 19.04 1.77 0.57
N SER A 19 20.07 1.00 0.91
CA SER A 19 21.01 0.39 -0.03
C SER A 19 20.28 -0.52 -1.04
N ALA A 20 19.39 -1.40 -0.57
CA ALA A 20 18.62 -2.28 -1.43
C ALA A 20 17.74 -1.50 -2.43
N MET A 21 17.22 -0.34 -2.02
CA MET A 21 16.45 0.52 -2.92
C MET A 21 17.32 1.23 -3.96
N LEU A 22 18.52 1.67 -3.58
CA LEU A 22 19.48 2.21 -4.53
C LEU A 22 19.99 1.14 -5.51
N ASP A 23 20.10 -0.11 -5.07
CA ASP A 23 20.42 -1.27 -5.92
C ASP A 23 19.29 -1.55 -6.91
N MET A 24 18.02 -1.52 -6.46
CA MET A 24 16.85 -1.67 -7.34
C MET A 24 16.83 -0.61 -8.43
N LEU A 25 17.23 0.63 -8.11
CA LEU A 25 17.34 1.72 -9.08
C LEU A 25 18.64 1.69 -9.90
N GLY A 26 19.57 0.79 -9.59
CA GLY A 26 20.85 0.63 -10.27
C GLY A 26 21.81 1.80 -10.08
N VAL A 27 21.75 2.48 -8.93
CA VAL A 27 22.54 3.69 -8.64
C VAL A 27 23.27 3.65 -7.30
N ARG A 28 23.36 2.50 -6.63
CA ARG A 28 24.06 2.40 -5.34
C ARG A 28 25.55 2.74 -5.47
N GLY A 29 26.07 3.49 -4.50
CA GLY A 29 27.49 3.76 -4.35
C GLY A 29 28.05 4.73 -5.39
N SER A 30 29.38 4.75 -5.49
CA SER A 30 30.12 5.50 -6.50
C SER A 30 29.97 4.86 -7.87
N HIS A 31 29.95 5.69 -8.91
CA HIS A 31 30.01 5.18 -10.28
C HIS A 31 31.44 4.70 -10.58
N PRO A 32 31.62 3.52 -11.21
CA PRO A 32 32.93 2.89 -11.34
C PRO A 32 33.94 3.68 -12.17
N THR A 33 33.47 4.47 -13.14
CA THR A 33 34.34 5.18 -14.10
C THR A 33 34.17 6.69 -14.10
N ASN A 34 33.07 7.21 -13.55
CA ASN A 34 32.72 8.63 -13.66
C ASN A 34 32.00 9.12 -12.39
N PRO A 35 32.77 9.55 -11.36
CA PRO A 35 32.22 10.01 -10.10
C PRO A 35 31.05 11.00 -10.26
N GLY A 36 29.99 10.79 -9.48
CA GLY A 36 28.78 11.61 -9.50
C GLY A 36 27.70 11.16 -10.50
N ASP A 37 27.98 10.27 -11.46
CA ASP A 37 26.97 9.83 -12.44
C ASP A 37 25.78 9.10 -11.81
N ASN A 38 26.02 8.28 -10.79
CA ASN A 38 24.95 7.62 -10.04
C ASN A 38 24.03 8.64 -9.35
N ALA A 39 24.59 9.67 -8.71
CA ALA A 39 23.82 10.74 -8.09
C ALA A 39 23.04 11.57 -9.13
N ARG A 40 23.67 11.90 -10.28
CA ARG A 40 22.99 12.55 -11.41
C ARG A 40 21.84 11.70 -11.94
N ARG A 41 22.02 10.37 -12.04
CA ARG A 41 20.97 9.44 -12.47
C ARG A 41 19.82 9.39 -11.45
N LEU A 42 20.13 9.32 -10.16
CA LEU A 42 19.11 9.38 -9.10
C LEU A 42 18.31 10.70 -9.16
N ALA A 43 18.98 11.84 -9.37
CA ALA A 43 18.30 13.13 -9.54
C ALA A 43 17.33 13.14 -10.73
N ARG A 44 17.71 12.54 -11.87
CA ARG A 44 16.84 12.39 -13.03
C ARG A 44 15.65 11.46 -12.76
N ILE A 45 15.87 10.36 -12.05
CA ILE A 45 14.79 9.43 -11.63
C ILE A 45 13.78 10.18 -10.76
N ILE A 46 14.25 10.94 -9.77
CA ILE A 46 13.39 11.76 -8.89
C ILE A 46 12.59 12.78 -9.71
N GLY A 47 13.26 13.52 -10.60
CA GLY A 47 12.58 14.49 -11.49
C GLY A 47 11.52 13.83 -12.39
N GLY A 48 11.81 12.64 -12.93
CA GLY A 48 10.85 11.86 -13.71
C GLY A 48 9.66 11.36 -12.89
N ALA A 49 9.91 10.88 -11.66
CA ALA A 49 8.86 10.43 -10.75
C ALA A 49 7.94 11.59 -10.33
N VAL A 50 8.50 12.78 -10.05
CA VAL A 50 7.71 14.00 -9.78
C VAL A 50 6.84 14.34 -10.99
N LEU A 51 7.42 14.40 -12.19
CA LEU A 51 6.65 14.69 -13.42
C LEU A 51 5.51 13.69 -13.63
N ALA A 52 5.76 12.39 -13.45
CA ALA A 52 4.74 11.35 -13.55
C ALA A 52 3.62 11.53 -12.51
N GLY A 53 3.99 11.89 -11.27
CA GLY A 53 3.04 12.19 -10.20
C GLY A 53 2.15 13.40 -10.52
N GLU A 54 2.74 14.51 -10.98
CA GLU A 54 2.01 15.72 -11.37
C GLU A 54 1.05 15.46 -12.53
N LEU A 55 1.50 14.74 -13.57
CA LEU A 55 0.63 14.36 -14.69
C LEU A 55 -0.56 13.50 -14.23
N SER A 56 -0.31 12.52 -13.37
CA SER A 56 -1.35 11.66 -12.80
C SER A 56 -2.36 12.47 -11.97
N LEU A 57 -1.86 13.35 -11.09
CA LEU A 57 -2.68 14.21 -10.25
C LEU A 57 -3.53 15.19 -11.07
N CYS A 58 -2.92 15.91 -12.01
CA CYS A 58 -3.63 16.83 -12.91
C CYS A 58 -4.70 16.09 -13.73
N SER A 59 -4.39 14.89 -14.23
CA SER A 59 -5.36 14.06 -14.97
C SER A 59 -6.53 13.62 -14.07
N ALA A 60 -6.25 13.22 -12.84
CA ALA A 60 -7.28 12.81 -11.88
C ALA A 60 -8.17 13.99 -11.45
N LEU A 61 -7.61 15.20 -11.32
CA LEU A 61 -8.37 16.42 -11.06
C LEU A 61 -9.26 16.79 -12.26
N ALA A 62 -8.68 16.82 -13.46
CA ALA A 62 -9.41 17.15 -14.69
C ALA A 62 -10.56 16.16 -14.98
N ALA A 63 -10.34 14.87 -14.71
CA ALA A 63 -11.36 13.83 -14.88
C ALA A 63 -12.31 13.66 -13.67
N GLY A 64 -12.13 14.41 -12.58
CA GLY A 64 -12.94 14.27 -11.36
C GLY A 64 -12.75 12.93 -10.61
N HIS A 65 -11.62 12.25 -10.81
CA HIS A 65 -11.33 10.94 -10.23
C HIS A 65 -10.68 10.97 -8.84
N LEU A 66 -10.16 12.13 -8.41
CA LEU A 66 -9.30 12.24 -7.23
C LEU A 66 -9.97 11.69 -5.94
N VAL A 67 -11.20 12.14 -5.62
CA VAL A 67 -11.91 11.71 -4.40
C VAL A 67 -12.26 10.23 -4.45
N ARG A 68 -12.71 9.74 -5.61
CA ARG A 68 -13.02 8.31 -5.80
C ARG A 68 -11.80 7.44 -5.55
N ALA A 69 -10.65 7.80 -6.12
CA ALA A 69 -9.39 7.09 -5.88
C ALA A 69 -8.97 7.15 -4.41
N HIS A 70 -9.16 8.30 -3.75
CA HIS A 70 -8.85 8.46 -2.33
C HIS A 70 -9.71 7.54 -1.44
N MET A 71 -11.03 7.48 -1.70
CA MET A 71 -11.94 6.60 -0.95
C MET A 71 -11.61 5.11 -1.17
N ALA A 72 -11.17 4.75 -2.37
CA ALA A 72 -10.86 3.35 -2.70
C ALA A 72 -9.51 2.87 -2.14
N HIS A 73 -8.46 3.72 -2.17
CA HIS A 73 -7.09 3.28 -1.91
C HIS A 73 -6.44 3.87 -0.65
N ASN A 74 -6.96 5.00 -0.15
CA ASN A 74 -6.37 5.71 0.98
C ASN A 74 -7.33 5.82 2.18
N ARG A 75 -8.45 5.10 2.16
CA ARG A 75 -9.36 4.95 3.31
C ARG A 75 -9.50 3.49 3.68
N SER A 76 -9.36 3.20 4.97
CA SER A 76 -9.65 1.86 5.49
C SER A 76 -11.12 1.53 5.25
N GLN A 77 -11.38 0.29 4.82
CA GLN A 77 -12.72 -0.26 4.81
C GLN A 77 -13.26 -0.20 6.25
N PRO A 78 -14.47 0.34 6.48
CA PRO A 78 -15.10 0.24 7.78
C PRO A 78 -15.13 -1.24 8.19
N PRO A 79 -14.81 -1.60 9.45
CA PRO A 79 -14.88 -2.99 9.88
C PRO A 79 -16.32 -3.47 9.71
N THR A 80 -16.57 -4.25 8.66
CA THR A 80 -17.78 -5.03 8.51
C THR A 80 -17.83 -5.96 9.71
N ARG A 81 -18.77 -5.72 10.63
CA ARG A 81 -19.08 -6.70 11.69
C ARG A 81 -19.45 -7.99 10.96
N SER A 82 -18.55 -8.98 10.97
CA SER A 82 -18.85 -10.34 10.57
C SER A 82 -20.05 -10.77 11.40
N GLY A 83 -21.20 -10.95 10.73
CA GLY A 83 -22.49 -11.10 11.39
C GLY A 83 -22.41 -12.14 12.50
N THR A 84 -22.59 -11.69 13.75
CA THR A 84 -23.00 -12.60 14.81
C THR A 84 -24.36 -13.13 14.40
N PRO A 85 -24.54 -14.45 14.18
CA PRO A 85 -25.85 -14.99 13.90
C PRO A 85 -26.78 -14.62 15.05
N ALA A 86 -27.92 -14.01 14.75
CA ALA A 86 -28.96 -13.84 15.76
C ALA A 86 -29.36 -15.25 16.28
N PRO A 87 -29.54 -15.44 17.60
CA PRO A 87 -29.97 -16.72 18.12
C PRO A 87 -31.31 -17.09 17.51
N SER A 88 -31.37 -18.25 16.86
CA SER A 88 -32.60 -18.78 16.26
C SER A 88 -33.62 -19.07 17.36
N THR A 89 -34.68 -18.26 17.44
CA THR A 89 -35.89 -18.57 18.21
C THR A 89 -36.66 -19.68 17.49
N GLY A 90 -36.12 -20.90 17.53
CA GLY A 90 -36.76 -22.12 17.04
C GLY A 90 -37.57 -22.78 18.15
N THR A 91 -38.88 -22.53 18.17
CA THR A 91 -39.86 -23.36 18.86
C THR A 91 -39.83 -24.77 18.28
N MET A 92 -39.29 -25.74 19.01
CA MET A 92 -39.36 -27.16 18.69
C MET A 92 -40.06 -27.89 19.84
N THR A 93 -41.39 -27.89 19.82
CA THR A 93 -42.18 -28.97 20.43
C THR A 93 -42.32 -30.09 19.39
N PRO A 94 -42.08 -31.34 19.80
CA PRO A 94 -42.95 -32.41 19.35
C PRO A 94 -43.54 -33.13 20.56
N SER A 95 -44.87 -33.13 20.57
CA SER A 95 -45.72 -33.99 21.38
C SER A 95 -45.79 -35.37 20.71
N SER A 96 -45.57 -36.48 21.45
CA SER A 96 -46.39 -37.72 21.37
C SER A 96 -45.73 -38.98 21.97
N LEU A 97 -46.37 -39.50 23.03
CA LEU A 97 -46.66 -40.90 23.43
C LEU A 97 -45.57 -42.00 23.45
N ALA A 98 -45.42 -42.69 24.60
CA ALA A 98 -46.11 -43.97 24.87
C ALA A 98 -45.81 -44.54 26.28
N MET A 99 -46.85 -45.03 26.95
CA MET A 99 -46.80 -45.86 28.16
C MET A 99 -46.14 -47.23 27.89
N THR A 100 -45.43 -47.80 28.85
CA THR A 100 -45.84 -49.04 29.57
C THR A 100 -44.80 -49.50 30.60
N THR A 101 -45.33 -50.09 31.67
CA THR A 101 -44.75 -50.68 32.87
C THR A 101 -43.74 -51.81 32.65
N LYS A 102 -42.81 -52.01 33.60
CA LYS A 102 -42.54 -53.35 34.18
C LYS A 102 -41.71 -53.30 35.47
N ASN A 103 -42.33 -53.93 36.50
CA ASN A 103 -41.84 -54.55 37.74
C ASN A 103 -40.95 -53.77 38.69
#